data_AF-A0A0P0Z4G0-F1
#
_entry.id   AF-A0A0P0Z4G0-F1
#
_cell.length_a   1.000
_cell.length_b   1.000
_cell.length_c   1.000
_cell.angle_alpha   90.00
_cell.angle_beta   90.00
_cell.angle_gamma   90.00
#
_symmetry.space_group_name_H-M   'P 1'
#
loop_
_entity.id
_entity.type
_entity.pdbx_description
1 polymer ?
#
loop_
_entity_poly.entity_id
_entity_poly.type
_entity_poly.pdbx_seq_one_letter_code
_entity_poly.pdbx_strand_id
1 'polypeptide(L)'
;MLSGPAAAQEADFHLTYHVERTPSGQLSIDACGAAVVAAAESAGLTAGTQSVAGKLVTVSGGQAGEGAFTVQCIAVEDMTVSVVQGIDYRSDKGALGDFADQAYEAITDAIE
;
A
#
# COMPACT_ATOMS: atom_id res chain seq x y z
N MET A 1 3.18 41.24 0.21
CA MET A 1 2.33 40.09 0.55
C MET A 1 3.17 38.84 0.29
N LEU A 2 3.56 38.12 1.34
CA LEU A 2 4.30 36.87 1.22
C LEU A 2 3.26 35.76 1.13
N SER A 3 3.08 35.15 -0.04
CA SER A 3 2.29 33.93 -0.19
C SER A 3 3.06 32.79 0.46
N GLY A 4 2.72 32.46 1.70
CA GLY A 4 3.18 31.23 2.33
C GLY A 4 2.57 30.01 1.62
N PRO A 5 3.20 28.83 1.69
CA PRO A 5 2.62 27.61 1.14
C PRO A 5 1.44 27.20 2.02
N ALA A 6 0.25 27.66 1.65
CA ALA A 6 -1.01 27.20 2.22
C ALA A 6 -1.65 26.20 1.25
N ALA A 7 -2.34 25.19 1.82
CA ALA A 7 -3.23 24.21 1.19
C ALA A 7 -2.70 22.79 0.89
N ALA A 8 -1.86 22.21 1.76
CA ALA A 8 -1.84 20.73 1.91
C ALA A 8 -2.54 20.23 3.18
N GLN A 9 -2.81 21.13 4.14
CA GLN A 9 -3.38 20.78 5.46
C GLN A 9 -4.93 20.85 5.49
N GLU A 10 -5.57 21.32 4.42
CA GLU A 10 -7.03 21.51 4.33
C GLU A 10 -7.72 20.58 3.33
N ALA A 11 -6.99 19.69 2.65
CA ALA A 11 -7.61 18.72 1.76
C ALA A 11 -8.21 17.58 2.60
N ASP A 12 -9.53 17.43 2.57
CA ASP A 12 -10.19 16.22 3.05
C ASP A 12 -9.57 15.00 2.35
N PHE A 13 -9.24 13.97 3.10
CA PHE A 13 -8.73 12.71 2.57
C PHE A 13 -9.46 11.54 3.20
N HIS A 14 -9.52 10.43 2.45
CA HIS A 14 -10.04 9.16 2.91
C HIS A 14 -8.88 8.18 3.02
N LEU A 15 -8.77 7.51 4.17
CA LEU A 15 -7.77 6.47 4.39
C LEU A 15 -8.48 5.12 4.49
N THR A 16 -8.23 4.25 3.51
CA THR A 16 -8.49 2.81 3.64
C THR A 16 -7.21 2.14 4.14
N TYR A 17 -7.31 1.32 5.18
CA TYR A 17 -6.16 0.63 5.75
C TYR A 17 -6.48 -0.81 6.11
N HIS A 18 -5.51 -1.71 5.87
CA HIS A 18 -5.55 -3.11 6.28
C HIS A 18 -4.24 -3.50 6.94
N VAL A 19 -4.29 -4.36 7.96
CA VAL A 19 -3.11 -4.92 8.61
C VAL A 19 -3.33 -6.40 8.84
N GLU A 20 -2.37 -7.21 8.42
CA GLU A 20 -2.40 -8.66 8.59
C GLU A 20 -1.07 -9.19 9.11
N ARG A 21 -1.12 -10.32 9.83
CA ARG A 21 0.08 -11.01 10.31
C ARG A 21 0.02 -12.47 9.87
N THR A 22 0.87 -12.82 8.91
CA THR A 22 0.94 -14.16 8.35
C THR A 22 2.24 -14.83 8.79
N PRO A 23 2.26 -16.11 9.20
CA PRO A 23 3.49 -16.83 9.45
C PRO A 23 4.43 -16.76 8.24
N SER A 24 5.71 -16.49 8.46
CA SER A 24 6.69 -16.28 7.38
C SER A 24 6.93 -17.54 6.54
N GLY A 25 6.55 -18.70 7.06
CA GLY A 25 6.55 -19.98 6.34
C GLY A 25 5.38 -20.14 5.36
N GLN A 26 4.33 -19.33 5.48
CA GLN A 26 3.17 -19.32 4.58
C GLN A 26 3.21 -18.13 3.60
N LEU A 27 3.82 -17.01 4.01
CA LEU A 27 4.00 -15.83 3.17
C LEU A 27 5.32 -15.14 3.50
N SER A 28 6.22 -15.02 2.52
CA SER A 28 7.45 -14.23 2.68
C SER A 28 7.21 -12.74 2.38
N ILE A 29 8.08 -11.85 2.88
CA ILE A 29 8.00 -10.41 2.56
C ILE A 29 8.17 -10.13 1.06
N ASP A 30 8.93 -10.97 0.34
CA ASP A 30 9.15 -10.84 -1.10
C ASP A 30 7.91 -11.28 -1.88
N ALA A 31 7.28 -12.38 -1.49
CA ALA A 31 6.01 -12.84 -2.08
C ALA A 31 4.88 -11.83 -1.82
N CYS A 32 4.79 -11.29 -0.61
CA CYS A 32 3.87 -10.21 -0.25
C CYS A 32 4.08 -8.99 -1.16
N GLY A 33 5.32 -8.52 -1.32
CA GLY A 33 5.61 -7.38 -2.19
C GLY A 33 5.30 -7.67 -3.66
N ALA A 34 5.60 -8.88 -4.15
CA ALA A 34 5.31 -9.30 -5.52
C ALA A 34 3.80 -9.34 -5.81
N ALA A 35 2.99 -9.83 -4.87
CA ALA A 35 1.53 -9.83 -4.99
C ALA A 35 0.97 -8.40 -5.16
N VAL A 36 1.49 -7.44 -4.39
CA VAL A 36 1.08 -6.03 -4.47
C VAL A 36 1.50 -5.40 -5.80
N VAL A 37 2.71 -5.70 -6.30
CA VAL A 37 3.16 -5.20 -7.62
C VAL A 37 2.24 -5.72 -8.73
N ALA A 38 1.93 -7.02 -8.72
CA ALA A 38 1.03 -7.63 -9.71
C ALA A 38 -0.40 -7.04 -9.63
N ALA A 39 -0.89 -6.77 -8.43
CA ALA A 39 -2.17 -6.09 -8.23
C ALA A 39 -2.15 -4.66 -8.80
N ALA A 40 -1.08 -3.89 -8.53
CA ALA A 40 -0.94 -2.52 -9.03
C ALA A 40 -0.87 -2.47 -10.55
N GLU A 41 -0.12 -3.39 -11.18
CA GLU A 41 -0.06 -3.53 -12.64
C GLU A 41 -1.44 -3.86 -13.23
N SER A 42 -2.17 -4.78 -12.60
CA SER A 42 -3.53 -5.16 -13.02
C SER A 42 -4.54 -4.02 -12.87
N ALA A 43 -4.35 -3.15 -11.88
CA ALA A 43 -5.13 -1.94 -11.68
C ALA A 43 -4.71 -0.77 -12.59
N GLY A 44 -3.65 -0.93 -13.39
CA GLY A 44 -3.11 0.13 -14.25
C GLY A 44 -2.41 1.27 -13.49
N LEU A 45 -2.03 1.03 -12.23
CA LEU A 45 -1.35 2.00 -11.39
C LEU A 45 0.16 1.94 -11.61
N THR A 46 0.81 3.11 -11.52
CA THR A 46 2.28 3.16 -11.45
C THR A 46 2.71 2.86 -10.02
N ALA A 47 3.59 1.87 -9.86
CA ALA A 47 4.16 1.46 -8.58
C ALA A 47 5.69 1.47 -8.61
N GLY A 48 6.29 1.83 -7.50
CA GLY A 48 7.72 1.67 -7.23
C GLY A 48 7.94 0.78 -6.02
N THR A 49 9.02 0.01 -6.05
CA THR A 49 9.38 -0.92 -4.97
C THR A 49 10.70 -0.50 -4.33
N GLN A 50 10.73 -0.51 -3.00
CA GLN A 50 11.93 -0.32 -2.19
C GLN A 50 12.09 -1.52 -1.26
N SER A 51 13.29 -2.07 -1.16
CA SER A 51 13.54 -3.28 -0.36
C SER A 51 14.76 -3.11 0.55
N VAL A 52 14.62 -3.58 1.80
CA VAL A 52 15.72 -3.85 2.72
C VAL A 52 15.74 -5.35 2.98
N ALA A 53 16.79 -6.01 2.48
CA ALA A 53 16.90 -7.47 2.46
C ALA A 53 16.58 -8.10 3.82
N GLY A 54 15.62 -9.03 3.82
CA GLY A 54 15.18 -9.78 5.01
C GLY A 54 14.46 -8.95 6.07
N LYS A 55 14.05 -7.70 5.78
CA LYS A 55 13.42 -6.81 6.77
C LYS A 55 12.14 -6.17 6.28
N LEU A 56 12.17 -5.61 5.06
CA LEU A 56 11.10 -4.76 4.57
C LEU A 56 11.05 -4.79 3.05
N VAL A 57 9.84 -4.92 2.50
CA VAL A 57 9.52 -4.53 1.13
C VAL A 57 8.41 -3.49 1.20
N THR A 58 8.64 -2.34 0.58
CA THR A 58 7.63 -1.28 0.44
C THR A 58 7.27 -1.15 -1.03
N VAL A 59 5.98 -1.21 -1.34
CA VAL A 59 5.44 -0.89 -2.66
C VAL A 59 4.59 0.36 -2.53
N SER A 60 4.90 1.40 -3.27
CA SER A 60 4.15 2.66 -3.23
C SER A 60 3.89 3.19 -4.62
N GLY A 61 2.79 3.91 -4.76
CA GLY A 61 2.34 4.38 -6.06
C GLY A 61 1.13 5.28 -5.92
N GLY A 62 0.44 5.51 -7.03
CA GLY A 62 -0.80 6.26 -7.02
C GLY A 62 -1.16 6.90 -8.34
N GLN A 63 -2.07 7.85 -8.27
CA GLN A 63 -2.56 8.62 -9.41
C GLN A 63 -2.50 10.11 -9.08
N ALA A 64 -1.77 10.86 -9.91
CA ALA A 64 -1.50 12.27 -9.67
C ALA A 64 -2.80 13.07 -9.53
N GLY A 65 -2.94 13.79 -8.42
CA GLY A 65 -4.13 14.60 -8.11
C GLY A 65 -5.30 13.82 -7.53
N GLU A 66 -5.26 12.49 -7.48
CA GLU A 66 -6.35 11.66 -6.95
C GLU A 66 -5.98 10.95 -5.65
N GLY A 67 -4.73 10.50 -5.51
CA GLY A 67 -4.31 9.84 -4.30
C GLY A 67 -3.00 9.08 -4.44
N ALA A 68 -2.62 8.43 -3.35
CA ALA A 68 -1.45 7.56 -3.26
C ALA A 68 -1.78 6.28 -2.50
N PHE A 69 -0.96 5.26 -2.69
CA PHE A 69 -0.97 4.07 -1.84
C PHE A 69 0.43 3.75 -1.34
N THR A 70 0.49 3.06 -0.21
CA THR A 70 1.71 2.41 0.29
C THR A 70 1.34 1.06 0.88
N VAL A 71 2.15 0.06 0.57
CA VAL A 71 2.08 -1.27 1.17
C VAL A 71 3.44 -1.62 1.73
N GLN A 72 3.49 -2.08 2.97
CA GLN A 72 4.71 -2.51 3.65
C GLN A 72 4.58 -3.96 4.04
N CYS A 73 5.47 -4.80 3.53
CA CYS A 73 5.65 -6.19 3.93
C CYS A 73 6.88 -6.27 4.85
N ILE A 74 6.64 -6.49 6.15
CA ILE A 74 7.62 -6.32 7.22
C ILE A 74 7.92 -7.68 7.84
N ALA A 75 9.19 -8.04 7.94
CA ALA A 75 9.60 -9.23 8.69
C ALA A 75 9.63 -8.90 10.19
N VAL A 76 8.82 -9.60 10.98
CA VAL A 76 8.77 -9.47 12.44
C VAL A 76 8.82 -10.87 13.03
N GLU A 77 9.98 -11.24 13.59
CA GLU A 77 10.22 -12.59 14.12
C GLU A 77 9.95 -13.67 13.05
N ASP A 78 9.00 -14.58 13.28
CA ASP A 78 8.54 -15.63 12.36
C ASP A 78 7.27 -15.23 11.60
N MET A 79 6.98 -13.93 11.51
CA MET A 79 5.80 -13.38 10.85
C MET A 79 6.20 -12.41 9.73
N THR A 80 5.42 -12.44 8.66
CA THR A 80 5.30 -11.36 7.68
C THR A 80 4.09 -10.51 8.06
N VAL A 81 4.33 -9.24 8.37
CA VAL A 81 3.27 -8.25 8.64
C VAL A 81 3.06 -7.43 7.37
N SER A 82 1.84 -7.43 6.84
CA SER A 82 1.47 -6.54 5.73
C SER A 82 0.65 -5.37 6.24
N VAL A 83 1.07 -4.15 5.92
CA VAL A 83 0.32 -2.91 6.17
C VAL A 83 -0.03 -2.30 4.83
N VAL A 84 -1.31 -2.24 4.48
CA VAL A 84 -1.82 -1.68 3.23
C VAL A 84 -2.52 -0.37 3.53
N GLN A 85 -2.21 0.68 2.79
CA GLN A 85 -2.85 1.99 2.93
C GLN A 85 -3.16 2.58 1.57
N GLY A 86 -4.43 2.91 1.33
CA GLY A 86 -4.91 3.70 0.20
C GLY A 86 -5.37 5.07 0.70
N ILE A 87 -4.83 6.13 0.10
CA ILE A 87 -5.08 7.52 0.48
C ILE A 87 -5.72 8.22 -0.72
N ASP A 88 -7.01 8.49 -0.64
CA ASP A 88 -7.71 9.29 -1.64
C ASP A 88 -7.74 10.76 -1.19
N TYR A 89 -7.39 11.70 -2.08
CA TYR A 89 -7.40 13.15 -1.80
C TYR A 89 -8.80 13.75 -1.94
N ARG A 90 -9.76 13.11 -1.26
CA ARG A 90 -11.17 13.48 -1.15
C ARG A 90 -11.77 12.84 0.11
N SER A 91 -12.95 13.29 0.54
CA SER A 91 -13.61 12.78 1.75
C SER A 91 -14.06 11.32 1.68
N ASP A 92 -14.48 10.88 0.49
CA ASP A 92 -15.01 9.54 0.27
C ASP A 92 -13.93 8.60 -0.29
N LYS A 93 -14.13 7.30 -0.06
CA LYS A 93 -13.30 6.27 -0.67
C LYS A 93 -13.30 6.39 -2.18
N GLY A 94 -12.12 6.37 -2.77
CA GLY A 94 -11.90 6.42 -4.22
C GLY A 94 -11.09 5.23 -4.72
N ALA A 95 -10.46 5.42 -5.87
CA ALA A 95 -9.72 4.36 -6.56
C ALA A 95 -8.54 3.84 -5.73
N LEU A 96 -7.92 4.66 -4.87
CA LEU A 96 -6.78 4.23 -4.06
C LEU A 96 -7.24 3.42 -2.85
N GLY A 97 -8.39 3.77 -2.27
CA GLY A 97 -9.05 2.92 -1.29
C GLY A 97 -9.50 1.58 -1.88
N ASP A 98 -10.08 1.59 -3.09
CA ASP A 98 -10.48 0.33 -3.76
C ASP A 98 -9.26 -0.53 -4.10
N PHE A 99 -8.16 0.09 -4.53
CA PHE A 99 -6.90 -0.61 -4.70
C PHE A 99 -6.35 -1.17 -3.38
N ALA A 100 -6.51 -0.47 -2.25
CA ALA A 100 -6.08 -0.99 -0.95
C ALA A 100 -6.83 -2.28 -0.57
N ASP A 101 -8.12 -2.37 -0.86
CA ASP A 101 -8.88 -3.62 -0.67
C ASP A 101 -8.37 -4.73 -1.61
N GLN A 102 -8.16 -4.41 -2.89
CA GLN A 102 -7.65 -5.36 -3.88
C GLN A 102 -6.24 -5.86 -3.51
N ALA A 103 -5.36 -4.98 -3.04
CA ALA A 103 -4.02 -5.35 -2.62
C ALA A 103 -4.05 -6.25 -1.38
N TYR A 104 -4.96 -6.00 -0.44
CA TYR A 104 -5.16 -6.87 0.72
C TYR A 104 -5.67 -8.27 0.32
N GLU A 105 -6.63 -8.35 -0.61
CA GLU A 105 -7.10 -9.62 -1.17
C GLU A 105 -5.96 -10.37 -1.87
N ALA A 106 -5.19 -9.69 -2.73
CA ALA A 106 -4.04 -10.27 -3.42
C ALA A 106 -2.96 -10.81 -2.47
N ILE A 107 -2.72 -10.12 -1.34
CA ILE A 107 -1.80 -10.62 -0.30
C ILE A 107 -2.36 -11.87 0.37
N THR A 108 -3.66 -11.89 0.65
CA THR A 108 -4.33 -13.03 1.30
C THR A 108 -4.35 -14.26 0.38
N ASP A 109 -4.57 -14.06 -0.92
CA ASP A 109 -4.52 -15.11 -1.94
C ASP A 109 -3.11 -15.69 -2.15
N ALA A 110 -2.07 -14.96 -1.75
CA ALA A 110 -0.67 -15.39 -1.84
C ALA A 110 -0.20 -16.22 -0.62
N ILE A 111 -1.07 -16.49 0.35
CA ILE A 111 -0.76 -17.31 1.53
C ILE A 111 -0.86 -18.80 1.18
N GLU A 112 0.22 -19.56 1.42
CA GLU A 112 0.33 -21.00 1.12
C GLU A 112 0.23 -21.91 2.37
#